data_AF-A0ABD0RCI4-F1
#
_entry.id   AF-A0ABD0RCI4-F1
#
_cell.length_a   1.000
_cell.length_b   1.000
_cell.length_c   1.000
_cell.angle_alpha   90.00
_cell.angle_beta   90.00
_cell.angle_gamma   90.00
#
_symmetry.space_group_name_H-M   'P 1'
#
loop_
_entity.id
_entity.type
_entity.pdbx_description
1 polymer ?
#
loop_
_entity_poly.entity_id
_entity_poly.type
_entity_poly.pdbx_seq_one_letter_code
_entity_poly.pdbx_strand_id
1 'polypeptide(L)' 'LTASKIMESMLNKLKSTVTKVTADMTSAVMGNPVTREFEVGRHIASGGPGMSWRIYNGTKKSTKQ' A
#
# COMPACT_ATOMS: atom_id res chain seq x y z
N LEU A 1 -15.74 39.14 2.55
CA LEU A 1 -16.21 38.04 1.67
C LEU A 1 -15.12 37.04 1.25
N THR A 2 -13.86 37.20 1.69
CA THR A 2 -12.72 36.40 1.17
C THR A 2 -12.18 35.35 2.16
N ALA A 3 -12.32 35.56 3.48
CA ALA A 3 -11.76 34.66 4.49
C ALA A 3 -12.50 33.30 4.62
N SER A 4 -13.84 33.30 4.54
CA SER A 4 -14.66 32.08 4.58
C SER A 4 -14.31 31.12 3.43
N LYS A 5 -14.08 31.67 2.24
CA LYS A 5 -13.77 30.91 1.03
C LYS A 5 -12.37 30.27 1.08
N ILE A 6 -11.42 30.92 1.77
CA ILE A 6 -10.07 30.39 2.02
C ILE A 6 -10.13 29.24 3.03
N MET A 7 -10.92 29.38 4.09
CA MET A 7 -11.09 28.34 5.12
C MET A 7 -11.74 27.08 4.54
N GLU A 8 -12.76 27.22 3.70
CA GLU A 8 -13.36 26.11 2.94
C GLU A 8 -12.36 25.45 1.99
N SER A 9 -11.52 26.23 1.30
CA SER A 9 -10.46 25.70 0.43
C SER A 9 -9.43 24.88 1.21
N MET A 10 -9.03 25.33 2.41
CA MET A 10 -8.11 24.59 3.26
C MET A 10 -8.73 23.31 3.82
N LEU A 11 -10.00 23.35 4.25
CA LEU A 11 -10.75 22.18 4.68
C LEU A 11 -10.92 21.17 3.53
N ASN A 12 -11.18 21.63 2.31
CA ASN A 12 -11.29 20.78 1.13
C ASN A 12 -9.93 20.17 0.75
N LYS A 13 -8.83 20.91 0.91
CA LYS A 13 -7.46 20.37 0.76
C LYS A 13 -7.16 19.31 1.81
N LEU A 14 -7.50 19.54 3.08
CA LEU A 14 -7.29 18.58 4.15
C LEU A 14 -8.12 17.30 3.96
N LYS A 15 -9.40 17.45 3.57
CA LYS A 15 -10.25 16.32 3.16
C LYS A 15 -9.63 15.56 1.99
N SER A 16 -9.10 16.26 0.98
CA SER A 16 -8.45 15.61 -0.16
C SER A 16 -7.17 14.84 0.21
N THR A 17 -6.45 15.27 1.25
CA THR A 17 -5.29 14.56 1.78
C THR A 17 -5.70 13.28 2.51
N VAL A 18 -6.80 13.32 3.29
CA VAL A 18 -7.34 12.13 3.96
C VAL A 18 -7.88 11.12 2.94
N THR A 19 -8.51 11.58 1.85
CA THR A 19 -8.92 10.71 0.73
C THR A 19 -7.73 10.13 -0.03
N LYS A 20 -6.60 10.84 -0.13
CA LYS A 20 -5.38 10.32 -0.76
C LYS A 20 -4.67 9.24 0.06
N VAL A 21 -4.69 9.34 1.40
CA VAL A 21 -4.15 8.28 2.27
C VAL A 21 -5.03 7.01 2.22
N THR A 22 -6.33 7.14 1.94
CA THR A 22 -7.18 5.97 1.63
C THR A 22 -6.95 5.45 0.21
N ALA A 23 -6.51 6.30 -0.71
CA ALA A 23 -6.16 5.88 -2.06
C ALA A 23 -4.87 5.04 -2.12
N ASP A 24 -3.93 5.26 -1.19
CA ASP A 24 -2.79 4.34 -0.99
C ASP A 24 -3.24 2.97 -0.47
N MET A 25 -4.39 2.88 0.20
CA MET A 25 -5.07 1.60 0.44
C MET A 25 -5.86 1.08 -0.78
N THR A 26 -6.17 1.90 -1.79
CA THR A 26 -6.75 1.42 -3.07
C THR A 26 -5.72 1.00 -4.12
N SER A 27 -4.42 1.07 -3.84
CA SER A 27 -3.49 0.12 -4.47
C SER A 27 -3.94 -1.33 -4.20
N ALA A 28 -4.71 -1.58 -3.12
CA ALA A 28 -5.37 -2.87 -2.89
C ALA A 28 -6.55 -3.17 -3.84
N VAL A 29 -7.00 -2.24 -4.70
CA VAL A 29 -8.02 -2.55 -5.73
C VAL A 29 -7.40 -3.30 -6.92
N MET A 30 -6.09 -3.20 -7.11
CA MET A 30 -5.31 -4.12 -7.95
C MET A 30 -3.97 -4.44 -7.28
N GLY A 31 -4.02 -4.90 -6.03
CA GLY A 31 -2.81 -5.20 -5.25
C GLY A 31 -1.83 -6.04 -6.07
N ASN A 32 -0.52 -5.84 -5.84
CA ASN A 32 0.55 -6.65 -6.44
C ASN A 32 0.06 -8.10 -6.59
N PRO A 33 0.04 -8.68 -7.81
CA PRO A 33 -0.54 -10.01 -8.05
C PRO A 33 -0.05 -11.06 -7.05
N VAL A 34 1.20 -10.92 -6.60
CA VAL A 34 1.81 -11.73 -5.55
C VAL A 34 1.07 -11.55 -4.21
N THR A 35 0.90 -10.32 -3.71
CA THR A 35 0.23 -10.09 -2.42
C THR A 35 -1.29 -10.28 -2.50
N ARG A 36 -1.86 -10.30 -3.71
CA ARG A 36 -3.25 -10.67 -3.96
C ARG A 36 -3.47 -12.15 -3.65
N GLU A 37 -2.63 -13.01 -4.20
CA GLU A 37 -2.78 -14.48 -4.15
C GLU A 37 -2.02 -15.14 -3.00
N PHE A 38 -0.99 -14.49 -2.47
CA PHE A 38 -0.11 -15.02 -1.45
C PHE A 38 -0.05 -14.10 -0.22
N GLU A 39 -0.04 -14.72 0.96
CA GLU A 39 0.34 -14.09 2.23
C GLU A 39 1.87 -14.15 2.35
N VAL A 40 2.51 -13.01 2.61
CA VAL A 40 3.96 -12.92 2.85
C VAL A 40 4.22 -13.17 4.33
N GLY A 41 5.10 -14.11 4.66
CA GLY A 41 5.48 -14.40 6.05
C GLY A 41 6.91 -13.96 6.41
N ARG A 42 7.60 -14.75 7.22
CA ARG A 42 8.98 -14.52 7.66
C ARG A 42 10.00 -14.51 6.52
N HIS A 43 11.04 -13.70 6.71
CA HIS A 43 12.23 -13.70 5.88
C HIS A 43 13.00 -15.02 6.07
N ILE A 44 13.48 -15.62 4.98
CA ILE A 44 14.18 -16.92 5.01
C ILE A 44 15.59 -16.87 4.42
N ALA A 45 15.87 -15.93 3.51
CA ALA A 45 17.18 -15.81 2.87
C ALA A 45 17.32 -14.46 2.15
N SER A 46 18.55 -14.08 1.82
CA SER A 46 18.82 -12.95 0.92
C SER A 46 19.74 -13.39 -0.23
N GLY A 47 19.66 -12.73 -1.38
CA GLY A 47 20.39 -13.15 -2.58
C GLY A 47 20.50 -12.08 -3.66
N GLY A 48 21.00 -12.48 -4.83
CA GLY A 48 21.27 -11.58 -5.96
C GLY A 48 22.54 -10.73 -5.79
N PRO A 49 22.83 -9.85 -6.76
CA PRO A 49 24.00 -8.97 -6.70
C PRO A 49 23.99 -8.13 -5.41
N GLY A 50 25.07 -8.23 -4.63
CA GLY A 50 25.20 -7.53 -3.36
C GLY A 50 24.18 -7.93 -2.28
N MET A 51 23.57 -9.12 -2.37
CA MET A 51 22.52 -9.59 -1.45
C MET A 51 21.28 -8.67 -1.40
N SER A 52 21.00 -7.95 -2.48
CA SER A 52 19.94 -6.94 -2.54
C SER A 52 18.52 -7.52 -2.49
N TRP A 53 18.33 -8.80 -2.83
CA TRP A 53 17.02 -9.45 -2.80
C TRP A 53 16.74 -10.07 -1.45
N ARG A 54 15.54 -9.86 -0.93
CA ARG A 54 15.03 -10.53 0.26
C ARG A 54 14.03 -11.60 -0.16
N ILE A 55 14.21 -12.79 0.37
CA ILE A 55 13.38 -13.96 0.08
C ILE A 55 12.55 -14.24 1.33
N TYR A 56 11.24 -14.24 1.16
CA TYR A 56 10.27 -14.48 2.22
C TYR A 56 9.51 -15.78 1.93
N ASN A 57 9.03 -16.45 2.97
CA ASN A 57 8.03 -17.50 2.74
C ASN A 57 6.72 -16.84 2.24
N GLY A 58 6.12 -17.46 1.25
CA GLY A 58 4.79 -17.10 0.76
C GLY A 58 3.84 -18.26 1.00
N THR A 59 2.60 -17.97 1.37
CA THR A 59 1.53 -18.97 1.49
C THR A 59 0.38 -18.59 0.58
N LYS A 60 0.02 -19.48 -0.34
CA LYS A 60 -1.09 -19.22 -1.27
C LYS A 60 -2.40 -19.17 -0.49
N LYS A 61 -3.17 -18.10 -0.62
CA LYS A 61 -4.41 -17.92 0.17
C LYS A 61 -5.45 -18.99 -0.12
N SER A 62 -5.56 -19.44 -1.37
CA SER A 62 -6.56 -20.41 -1.80
C SER A 62 -6.25 -21.84 -1.37
N THR A 63 -4.98 -22.28 -1.44
CA THR A 63 -4.60 -23.66 -1.13
C THR A 63 -3.85 -23.80 0.19
N LYS A 64 -3.43 -22.68 0.79
CA LYS A 64 -2.59 -22.62 2.00
C LYS A 64 -1.27 -23.40 1.88
N GLN A 65 -0.75 -23.52 0.66
CA GLN A 65 0.55 -24.11 0.32
C GLN A 65 1.66 -23.07 0.25
#